data_AF-A0AAV5Z8V7-F1
#
_entry.id   AF-A0AAV5Z8V7-F1
#
_cell.length_a   1.000
_cell.length_b   1.000
_cell.length_c   1.000
_cell.angle_alpha   90.00
_cell.angle_beta   90.00
_cell.angle_gamma   90.00
#
_symmetry.space_group_name_H-M   'P 1'
#
loop_
_entity.id
_entity.type
_entity.pdbx_description
1 polymer ?
#
loop_
_entity_poly.entity_id
_entity_poly.type
_entity_poly.pdbx_seq_one_letter_code
_entity_poly.pdbx_strand_id
1 'polypeptide(L)'
;GLREAKVDFAVAPVPKIFKRAVVWSMPHQFTFPKPKAADAARREAAWAHVRWMSDHVAEWTLKAGQVSARRAPHSDPRITGDPVLKTLLGQAPNWQAGQPTPKWVAAENLTRPVIETIYIGQKPARTAMEDLARQINALPE
;
A
#
# COMPACT_ATOMS: atom_id res chain seq x y z
N GLY A 1 -15.84 5.41 7.78
CA GLY A 1 -14.48 5.98 8.00
C GLY A 1 -14.51 7.06 9.08
N LEU A 2 -13.35 7.63 9.47
CA LEU A 2 -13.27 8.62 10.58
C LEU A 2 -14.24 9.80 10.43
N ARG A 3 -14.44 10.28 9.19
CA ARG A 3 -15.42 11.33 8.85
C ARG A 3 -16.87 10.94 9.14
N GLU A 4 -17.30 9.75 8.69
CA GLU A 4 -18.66 9.24 8.93
C GLU A 4 -18.92 9.00 10.41
N ALA A 5 -17.88 8.57 11.14
CA ALA A 5 -17.91 8.41 12.59
C ALA A 5 -17.87 9.74 13.35
N LYS A 6 -17.81 10.89 12.64
CA LYS A 6 -17.73 12.24 13.22
C LYS A 6 -16.58 12.41 14.21
N VAL A 7 -15.48 11.68 13.99
CA VAL A 7 -14.25 11.86 14.76
C VAL A 7 -13.65 13.20 14.35
N ASP A 8 -13.29 14.03 15.32
CA ASP A 8 -12.44 15.19 15.06
C ASP A 8 -11.00 14.70 14.88
N PHE A 9 -10.45 14.88 13.68
CA PHE A 9 -9.11 14.39 13.35
C PHE A 9 -8.36 15.35 12.45
N ALA A 10 -7.05 15.38 12.64
CA ALA A 10 -6.10 15.99 11.74
C ALA A 10 -5.17 14.92 11.16
N VAL A 11 -4.49 15.24 10.07
CA VAL A 11 -3.44 14.39 9.51
C VAL A 11 -2.15 15.18 9.38
N ALA A 12 -1.04 14.47 9.49
CA ALA A 12 0.30 15.00 9.28
C ALA A 12 1.12 14.00 8.44
N PRO A 13 2.19 14.45 7.78
CA PRO A 13 3.14 13.54 7.14
C PRO A 13 3.75 12.56 8.16
N VAL A 14 4.10 11.36 7.70
CA VAL A 14 4.89 10.41 8.50
C VAL A 14 6.21 11.08 8.88
N PRO A 15 6.57 11.11 10.18
CA PRO A 15 7.81 11.70 10.62
C PRO A 15 9.02 11.07 9.92
N LYS A 16 10.01 11.89 9.59
CA LYS A 16 11.29 11.40 9.12
C LYS A 16 12.02 10.68 10.27
N ILE A 17 12.12 9.37 10.19
CA ILE A 17 12.90 8.56 11.13
C ILE A 17 14.33 8.41 10.56
N PHE A 18 15.34 8.73 11.37
CA PHE A 18 16.75 8.79 10.95
C PHE A 18 17.00 9.75 9.77
N LYS A 19 17.68 9.28 8.71
CA LYS A 19 18.17 10.12 7.61
C LYS A 19 17.25 10.12 6.39
N ARG A 20 16.19 9.29 6.33
CA ARG A 20 15.35 9.12 5.13
C ARG A 20 13.87 9.21 5.48
N ALA A 21 13.11 9.97 4.69
CA ALA A 21 11.66 9.91 4.73
C ALA A 21 11.21 8.71 3.91
N VAL A 22 10.49 7.78 4.54
CA VAL A 22 9.98 6.58 3.88
C VAL A 22 8.56 6.35 4.37
N VAL A 23 7.65 6.13 3.43
CA VAL A 23 6.26 5.80 3.70
C VAL A 23 5.96 4.48 3.00
N TRP A 24 5.58 3.47 3.78
CA TRP A 24 5.12 2.21 3.21
C TRP A 24 3.82 2.44 2.42
N SER A 25 3.77 1.93 1.20
CA SER A 25 2.59 1.97 0.35
C SER A 25 2.25 0.56 -0.13
N MET A 26 0.97 0.21 -0.07
CA MET A 26 0.49 -1.08 -0.55
C MET A 26 -0.61 -0.85 -1.60
N PRO A 27 -0.38 -1.23 -2.86
CA PRO A 27 -1.38 -1.07 -3.90
C PRO A 27 -2.51 -2.08 -3.71
N HIS A 28 -3.75 -1.61 -3.86
CA HIS A 28 -4.89 -2.47 -4.13
C HIS A 28 -5.14 -2.45 -5.64
N GLN A 29 -5.23 -3.63 -6.26
CA GLN A 29 -5.30 -3.76 -7.71
C GLN A 29 -6.35 -4.79 -8.14
N PHE A 30 -6.91 -4.56 -9.33
CA PHE A 30 -7.76 -5.55 -9.98
C PHE A 30 -6.92 -6.69 -10.52
N THR A 31 -7.35 -7.92 -10.24
CA THR A 31 -6.73 -9.13 -10.77
C THR A 31 -7.81 -10.01 -11.38
N PHE A 32 -7.52 -10.60 -12.53
CA PHE A 32 -8.40 -11.61 -13.09
C PHE A 32 -8.02 -12.99 -12.54
N PRO A 33 -8.95 -13.70 -11.88
CA PRO A 33 -8.69 -15.07 -11.46
C PRO A 33 -8.53 -15.96 -12.71
N LYS A 34 -7.74 -17.03 -12.59
CA LYS A 34 -7.64 -18.05 -13.64
C LYS A 34 -8.99 -18.77 -13.78
N PRO A 35 -9.68 -18.64 -14.93
CA PRO A 35 -10.99 -19.26 -15.08
C PRO A 35 -10.83 -20.77 -15.36
N LYS A 36 -11.85 -21.58 -14.99
CA LYS A 36 -11.89 -23.01 -15.31
C LYS A 36 -12.11 -23.27 -16.80
N ALA A 37 -12.87 -22.40 -17.46
CA ALA A 37 -13.12 -22.40 -18.90
C ALA A 37 -13.05 -20.98 -19.43
N ALA A 38 -12.58 -20.80 -20.67
CA ALA A 38 -12.52 -19.49 -21.30
C ALA A 38 -13.94 -18.98 -21.61
N ASP A 39 -14.20 -17.73 -21.25
CA ASP A 39 -15.44 -17.01 -21.57
C ASP A 39 -15.06 -15.60 -22.00
N ALA A 40 -15.07 -15.36 -23.31
CA ALA A 40 -14.69 -14.09 -23.89
C ALA A 40 -15.64 -12.96 -23.48
N ALA A 41 -16.95 -13.22 -23.46
CA ALA A 41 -17.96 -12.22 -23.11
C ALA A 41 -17.79 -11.74 -21.67
N ARG A 42 -17.57 -12.69 -20.74
CA ARG A 42 -17.28 -12.35 -19.34
C ARG A 42 -15.97 -11.60 -19.18
N ARG A 43 -14.95 -11.97 -19.95
CA ARG A 43 -13.65 -11.27 -19.93
C ARG A 43 -13.77 -9.82 -20.40
N GLU A 44 -14.49 -9.59 -21.49
CA GLU A 44 -14.74 -8.24 -22.02
C GLU A 44 -15.57 -7.39 -21.05
N ALA A 45 -16.62 -7.95 -20.44
CA ALA A 45 -17.40 -7.25 -19.43
C ALA A 45 -16.54 -6.84 -18.21
N ALA A 46 -15.64 -7.73 -17.77
CA ALA A 46 -14.76 -7.43 -16.66
C ALA A 46 -13.72 -6.35 -17.01
N TRP A 47 -13.21 -6.34 -18.25
CA TRP A 47 -12.37 -5.25 -18.76
C TRP A 47 -13.11 -3.91 -18.82
N ALA A 48 -14.35 -3.90 -19.29
CA ALA A 48 -15.19 -2.70 -19.31
C ALA A 48 -15.39 -2.14 -17.90
N HIS A 49 -15.59 -2.99 -16.89
CA HIS A 49 -15.66 -2.57 -15.49
C HIS A 49 -14.34 -1.95 -15.00
N VAL A 50 -13.19 -2.60 -15.23
CA VAL A 50 -11.87 -2.06 -14.84
C VAL A 50 -11.60 -0.71 -15.49
N ARG A 51 -11.98 -0.53 -16.76
CA ARG A 51 -11.88 0.74 -17.46
C ARG A 51 -12.78 1.80 -16.84
N TRP A 52 -14.06 1.48 -16.60
CA TRP A 52 -14.99 2.41 -15.98
C TRP A 52 -14.49 2.87 -14.60
N MET A 53 -14.07 1.92 -13.75
CA MET A 53 -13.49 2.24 -12.43
C MET A 53 -12.27 3.14 -12.53
N SER A 54 -11.42 2.89 -13.53
CA SER A 54 -10.23 3.69 -13.77
C SER A 54 -10.53 5.13 -14.21
N ASP A 55 -11.53 5.31 -15.07
CA ASP A 55 -11.94 6.61 -15.59
C ASP A 55 -12.68 7.44 -14.52
N HIS A 56 -13.31 6.77 -13.55
CA HIS A 56 -14.06 7.39 -12.45
C HIS A 56 -13.33 7.35 -11.10
N VAL A 57 -12.03 7.04 -11.08
CA VAL A 57 -11.28 6.75 -9.85
C VAL A 57 -11.16 7.95 -8.90
N ALA A 58 -11.36 9.18 -9.38
CA ALA A 58 -11.41 10.36 -8.51
C ALA A 58 -12.52 10.25 -7.46
N GLU A 59 -13.69 9.72 -7.83
CA GLU A 59 -14.81 9.48 -6.91
C GLU A 59 -14.44 8.46 -5.83
N TRP A 60 -13.70 7.42 -6.20
CA TRP A 60 -13.17 6.46 -5.23
C TRP A 60 -12.22 7.13 -4.25
N THR A 61 -11.28 7.96 -4.74
CA THR A 61 -10.35 8.67 -3.86
C THR A 61 -11.05 9.60 -2.87
N LEU A 62 -12.06 10.34 -3.33
CA LEU A 62 -12.83 11.26 -2.47
C LEU A 62 -13.65 10.52 -1.41
N LYS A 63 -14.25 9.37 -1.75
CA LYS A 63 -15.12 8.62 -0.84
C LYS A 63 -14.36 7.67 0.08
N ALA A 64 -13.40 6.92 -0.47
CA ALA A 64 -12.66 5.89 0.26
C ALA A 64 -11.39 6.42 0.94
N GLY A 65 -10.88 7.59 0.54
CA GLY A 65 -9.64 8.17 1.06
C GLY A 65 -8.36 7.53 0.48
N GLN A 66 -8.49 6.60 -0.47
CA GLN A 66 -7.37 5.92 -1.11
C GLN A 66 -6.98 6.64 -2.40
N VAL A 67 -5.73 7.07 -2.49
CA VAL A 67 -5.18 7.74 -3.68
C VAL A 67 -4.94 6.74 -4.81
N SER A 68 -5.36 7.11 -6.01
CA SER A 68 -5.14 6.27 -7.20
C SER A 68 -3.66 6.18 -7.58
N ALA A 69 -3.25 5.04 -8.15
CA ALA A 69 -1.96 4.94 -8.84
C ALA A 69 -1.94 5.74 -10.15
N ARG A 70 -3.12 6.06 -10.73
CA ARG A 70 -3.21 6.97 -11.88
C ARG A 70 -2.96 8.40 -11.41
N ARG A 71 -2.18 9.15 -12.20
CA ARG A 71 -1.82 10.54 -11.90
C ARG A 71 -2.91 11.55 -12.23
N ALA A 72 -3.75 11.28 -13.23
CA ALA A 72 -4.77 12.23 -13.69
C ALA A 72 -5.68 12.77 -12.57
N PRO A 73 -6.17 11.95 -11.61
CA PRO A 73 -6.95 12.44 -10.46
C PRO A 73 -6.15 13.30 -9.48
N HIS A 74 -4.82 13.24 -9.48
CA HIS A 74 -3.99 13.96 -8.48
C HIS A 74 -4.03 15.48 -8.68
N SER A 75 -4.50 15.97 -9.83
CA SER A 75 -4.75 17.39 -10.10
C SER A 75 -6.23 17.78 -9.99
N ASP A 76 -7.13 16.87 -9.57
CA ASP A 76 -8.54 17.20 -9.34
C ASP A 76 -8.64 18.21 -8.17
N PRO A 77 -9.26 19.39 -8.36
CA PRO A 77 -9.37 20.41 -7.32
C PRO A 77 -10.03 19.90 -6.03
N ARG A 78 -10.95 18.94 -6.14
CA ARG A 78 -11.63 18.33 -4.98
C ARG A 78 -10.68 17.48 -4.15
N ILE A 79 -9.71 16.84 -4.81
CA ILE A 79 -8.68 16.02 -4.16
C ILE A 79 -7.59 16.93 -3.58
N THR A 80 -7.11 17.91 -4.33
CA THR A 80 -6.06 18.83 -3.85
C THR A 80 -6.55 19.82 -2.79
N GLY A 81 -7.86 20.12 -2.79
CA GLY A 81 -8.52 20.96 -1.80
C GLY A 81 -8.86 20.23 -0.49
N ASP A 82 -8.91 18.90 -0.50
CA ASP A 82 -9.11 18.10 0.70
C ASP A 82 -7.80 18.02 1.51
N PRO A 83 -7.75 18.53 2.76
CA PRO A 83 -6.50 18.59 3.54
C PRO A 83 -5.92 17.21 3.86
N VAL A 84 -6.76 16.18 3.95
CA VAL A 84 -6.33 14.81 4.21
C VAL A 84 -5.64 14.23 2.99
N LEU A 85 -6.32 14.32 1.84
CA LEU A 85 -5.80 13.80 0.58
C LEU A 85 -4.57 14.57 0.11
N LYS A 86 -4.54 15.89 0.29
CA LYS A 86 -3.38 16.75 0.01
C LYS A 86 -2.16 16.32 0.83
N THR A 87 -2.33 16.04 2.13
CA THR A 87 -1.24 15.59 3.00
C THR A 87 -0.72 14.20 2.60
N LEU A 88 -1.62 13.30 2.19
CA LEU A 88 -1.24 11.99 1.68
C LEU A 88 -0.46 12.10 0.35
N LEU A 89 -0.99 12.83 -0.63
CA LEU A 89 -0.35 13.04 -1.94
C LEU A 89 1.00 13.76 -1.84
N GLY A 90 1.15 14.70 -0.89
CA GLY A 90 2.42 15.38 -0.63
C GLY A 90 3.57 14.44 -0.24
N GLN A 91 3.26 13.22 0.19
CA GLN A 91 4.24 12.19 0.54
C GLN A 91 4.59 11.25 -0.62
N ALA A 92 3.97 11.41 -1.80
CA ALA A 92 4.18 10.53 -2.95
C ALA A 92 5.65 10.29 -3.34
N PRO A 93 6.57 11.29 -3.29
CA PRO A 93 7.99 11.06 -3.54
C PRO A 93 8.68 10.10 -2.56
N ASN A 94 8.09 9.88 -1.37
CA ASN A 94 8.64 9.05 -0.30
C ASN A 94 7.96 7.68 -0.20
N TRP A 95 6.96 7.39 -1.05
CA TRP A 95 6.27 6.10 -1.04
C TRP A 95 7.20 4.99 -1.50
N GLN A 96 7.18 3.87 -0.77
CA GLN A 96 7.90 2.65 -1.10
C GLN A 96 6.90 1.50 -1.11
N ALA A 97 6.86 0.76 -2.21
CA ALA A 97 6.03 -0.44 -2.34
C ALA A 97 6.87 -1.71 -2.15
N GLY A 98 6.21 -2.80 -1.79
CA GLY A 98 6.82 -4.12 -1.75
C GLY A 98 7.36 -4.55 -3.10
N GLN A 99 8.36 -5.42 -3.07
CA GLN A 99 8.90 -6.00 -4.30
C GLN A 99 7.86 -6.98 -4.90
N PRO A 100 7.59 -6.95 -6.21
CA PRO A 100 6.64 -7.84 -6.85
C PRO A 100 7.25 -9.23 -7.07
N THR A 101 7.57 -9.93 -5.97
CA THR A 101 8.18 -11.27 -5.97
C THR A 101 7.31 -12.27 -5.20
N PRO A 102 7.22 -13.54 -5.64
CA PRO A 102 6.57 -14.60 -4.87
C PRO A 102 7.10 -14.74 -3.44
N LYS A 103 8.39 -14.39 -3.21
CA LYS A 103 9.03 -14.46 -1.90
C LYS A 103 8.51 -13.42 -0.89
N TRP A 104 7.85 -12.36 -1.36
CA TRP A 104 7.53 -11.19 -0.53
C TRP A 104 6.74 -11.58 0.73
N VAL A 105 5.68 -12.37 0.56
CA VAL A 105 4.79 -12.77 1.66
C VAL A 105 5.56 -13.60 2.70
N ALA A 106 6.42 -14.50 2.25
CA ALA A 106 7.24 -15.31 3.15
C ALA A 106 8.25 -14.45 3.93
N ALA A 107 8.93 -13.52 3.25
CA ALA A 107 9.89 -12.59 3.88
C ALA A 107 9.21 -11.63 4.88
N GLU A 108 8.04 -11.11 4.53
CA GLU A 108 7.24 -10.26 5.42
C GLU A 108 6.81 -11.00 6.69
N ASN A 109 6.37 -12.26 6.54
CA ASN A 109 5.97 -13.10 7.66
C ASN A 109 7.11 -13.42 8.63
N LEU A 110 8.35 -13.49 8.15
CA LEU A 110 9.54 -13.66 9.01
C LEU A 110 9.90 -12.36 9.76
N THR A 111 9.59 -11.20 9.18
CA THR A 111 10.00 -9.91 9.72
C THR A 111 9.32 -9.58 11.05
N ARG A 112 8.00 -9.83 11.14
CA ARG A 112 7.19 -9.45 12.31
C ARG A 112 7.67 -10.12 13.62
N PRO A 113 7.85 -11.46 13.69
CA PRO A 113 8.34 -12.10 14.92
C PRO A 113 9.73 -11.62 15.33
N VAL A 114 10.63 -11.38 14.38
CA VAL A 114 11.98 -10.91 14.69
C VAL A 114 11.93 -9.50 15.30
N ILE A 115 11.18 -8.59 14.70
CA ILE A 115 11.02 -7.23 15.22
C ILE A 115 10.41 -7.26 16.64
N GLU A 116 9.44 -8.15 16.87
CA GLU A 116 8.83 -8.33 18.19
C GLU A 116 9.87 -8.71 19.26
N THR A 117 10.78 -9.65 18.96
CA THR A 117 11.85 -10.04 19.91
C THR A 117 12.79 -8.89 20.29
N ILE A 118 12.94 -7.89 19.41
CA ILE A 118 13.71 -6.67 19.70
C ILE A 118 12.92 -5.78 20.66
N TYR A 119 11.63 -5.53 20.36
CA TYR A 119 10.80 -4.62 21.16
C TYR A 119 10.60 -5.10 22.60
N ILE A 120 10.51 -6.41 22.82
CA ILE A 120 10.34 -6.99 24.16
C ILE A 120 11.68 -7.29 24.86
N GLY A 121 12.81 -6.89 24.27
CA GLY A 121 14.14 -7.02 24.87
C GLY A 121 14.69 -8.45 24.92
N GLN A 122 14.07 -9.40 24.23
CA GLN A 122 14.53 -10.79 24.18
C GLN A 122 15.81 -10.97 23.37
N LYS A 123 16.04 -10.13 22.34
CA LYS A 123 17.22 -10.22 21.48
C LYS A 123 17.77 -8.83 21.13
N PRO A 124 19.10 -8.62 21.18
CA PRO A 124 19.71 -7.38 20.70
C PRO A 124 19.38 -7.12 19.22
N ALA A 125 19.12 -5.85 18.88
CA ALA A 125 18.69 -5.46 17.54
C ALA A 125 19.63 -5.93 16.42
N ARG A 126 20.95 -5.85 16.63
CA ARG A 126 21.96 -6.31 15.66
C ARG A 126 21.78 -7.80 15.34
N THR A 127 21.79 -8.66 16.36
CA THR A 127 21.67 -10.12 16.21
C THR A 127 20.33 -10.50 15.59
N ALA A 128 19.25 -9.86 16.01
CA ALA A 128 17.92 -10.08 15.44
C ALA A 128 17.89 -9.76 13.92
N MET A 129 18.47 -8.64 13.50
CA MET A 129 18.52 -8.27 12.08
C MET A 129 19.44 -9.20 11.25
N GLU A 130 20.55 -9.67 11.82
CA GLU A 130 21.42 -10.67 11.19
C GLU A 130 20.70 -12.01 11.01
N ASP A 131 19.92 -12.45 12.00
CA ASP A 131 19.08 -13.64 11.90
C ASP A 131 18.00 -13.49 10.84
N LEU A 132 17.34 -12.33 10.76
CA LEU A 132 16.32 -12.05 9.75
C LEU A 132 16.90 -12.12 8.34
N ALA A 133 18.05 -11.48 8.11
CA ALA A 133 18.73 -11.53 6.82
C ALA A 133 19.06 -12.97 6.39
N ARG A 134 19.57 -13.79 7.33
CA ARG A 134 19.85 -15.21 7.07
C ARG A 134 18.58 -15.98 6.71
N GLN A 135 17.49 -15.78 7.44
CA GLN A 135 16.22 -16.47 7.19
C GLN A 135 15.60 -16.08 5.85
N ILE A 136 15.61 -14.79 5.49
CA ILE A 136 15.12 -14.32 4.19
C ILE A 136 15.96 -14.91 3.05
N ASN A 137 17.29 -14.93 3.17
CA ASN A 137 18.18 -15.51 2.16
C ASN A 137 18.02 -17.03 2.00
N ALA A 138 17.51 -17.71 3.02
CA ALA A 138 17.23 -19.14 2.98
C ALA A 138 15.85 -19.49 2.41
N LEU A 139 15.00 -18.49 2.09
CA LEU A 139 13.70 -18.74 1.47
C LEU A 139 13.87 -19.31 0.05
N PRO A 140 13.09 -20.34 -0.33
CA PRO A 140 13.11 -20.88 -1.69
C PRO A 140 12.72 -19.81 -2.71
N GLU A 141 13.21 -19.97 -3.95
CA GLU A 141 12.76 -19.21 -5.13
C GLU A 141 11.25 -19.36 -5.38
#